data_AF-A0A0K8U5A2-F1
#
_entry.id   AF-A0A0K8U5A2-F1
#
_cell.length_a   1.000
_cell.length_b   1.000
_cell.length_c   1.000
_cell.angle_alpha   90.00
_cell.angle_beta   90.00
_cell.angle_gamma   90.00
#
_symmetry.space_group_name_H-M   'P 1'
#
loop_
_entity.id
_entity.type
_entity.pdbx_description
1 polymer ?
#
loop_
_entity_poly.entity_id
_entity_poly.type
_entity_poly.pdbx_seq_one_letter_code
_entity_poly.pdbx_strand_id
1 'polypeptide(L)'
;MPNAFRNAGYVTGTIGTVIIGFICTYCIHQLVKAEYELCRRKKVPSMNYPTVAENALLEGPPFFRKFAPYIGHVVNTFLLIYQLGCCCVYVVFVASNIKSIADFYLDEPVDVRLCMVIILLPLIFINWVRNLKYLAPFSTIANGITMVSFGIICYYIFREPFTTEDKVAVAPFSGFPLFFGTVLFALEAIGIILPLENEMKTPKKFGGSCGVLNVAMVLIVFLYSGMGLFGYLNYGGEVEGSITLNLPSKD
;
A
#
# COMPACT_ATOMS: atom_id res chain seq x y z
N MET A 1 4.94 -8.70 0.49
CA MET A 1 6.03 -8.44 1.47
C MET A 1 7.11 -9.52 1.47
N PRO A 2 6.82 -10.83 1.63
CA PRO A 2 7.88 -11.86 1.65
C PRO A 2 8.76 -11.85 0.41
N ASN A 3 8.16 -11.67 -0.79
CA ASN A 3 8.91 -11.60 -2.04
C ASN A 3 9.87 -10.39 -2.07
N ALA A 4 9.51 -9.28 -1.41
CA ALA A 4 10.42 -8.14 -1.27
C ALA A 4 11.65 -8.53 -0.41
N PHE A 5 11.42 -9.28 0.66
CA PHE A 5 12.48 -9.75 1.57
C PHE A 5 13.37 -10.79 0.90
N ARG A 6 12.83 -11.62 -0.01
CA ARG A 6 13.63 -12.48 -0.90
C ARG A 6 14.63 -11.68 -1.73
N ASN A 7 14.27 -10.47 -2.16
CA ASN A 7 15.12 -9.62 -3.01
C ASN A 7 16.14 -8.78 -2.24
N ALA A 8 15.91 -8.48 -0.96
CA ALA A 8 16.82 -7.68 -0.11
C ALA A 8 17.59 -8.49 0.95
N GLY A 9 17.14 -9.70 1.25
CA GLY A 9 17.56 -10.47 2.43
C GLY A 9 16.76 -10.09 3.67
N TYR A 10 16.68 -10.98 4.64
CA TYR A 10 15.78 -10.79 5.79
C TYR A 10 16.21 -9.66 6.74
N VAL A 11 17.52 -9.43 6.93
CA VAL A 11 18.03 -8.36 7.79
C VAL A 11 17.81 -7.00 7.14
N THR A 12 18.30 -6.84 5.90
CA THR A 12 18.12 -5.61 5.12
C THR A 12 16.65 -5.33 4.87
N GLY A 13 15.85 -6.37 4.65
CA GLY A 13 14.41 -6.28 4.47
C GLY A 13 13.70 -5.71 5.69
N THR A 14 13.98 -6.24 6.89
CA THR A 14 13.37 -5.75 8.13
C THR A 14 13.80 -4.32 8.43
N ILE A 15 15.10 -4.02 8.45
CA ILE A 15 15.62 -2.68 8.74
C ILE A 15 15.14 -1.68 7.69
N GLY A 16 15.23 -2.06 6.41
CA GLY A 16 14.79 -1.24 5.29
C GLY A 16 13.30 -0.93 5.33
N THR A 17 12.44 -1.90 5.69
CA THR A 17 11.00 -1.68 5.81
C THR A 17 10.67 -0.67 6.90
N VAL A 18 11.34 -0.75 8.05
CA VAL A 18 11.16 0.22 9.15
C VAL A 18 11.62 1.61 8.74
N ILE A 19 12.79 1.73 8.10
CA ILE A 19 13.32 3.01 7.62
C ILE A 19 12.40 3.64 6.56
N ILE A 20 11.98 2.86 5.56
CA ILE A 20 11.07 3.33 4.51
C ILE A 20 9.74 3.76 5.13
N GLY A 21 9.17 2.99 6.06
CA GLY A 21 7.95 3.34 6.77
C GLY A 21 8.07 4.65 7.56
N PHE A 22 9.20 4.89 8.22
CA PHE A 22 9.47 6.17 8.89
C PHE A 22 9.53 7.33 7.89
N ILE A 23 10.26 7.17 6.77
CA ILE A 23 10.38 8.18 5.73
C ILE A 23 9.01 8.48 5.11
N CYS A 24 8.23 7.48 4.73
CA CYS A 24 6.88 7.65 4.18
C CYS A 24 5.98 8.39 5.18
N THR A 25 5.98 7.98 6.45
CA THR A 25 5.21 8.65 7.50
C THR A 25 5.61 10.12 7.65
N TYR A 26 6.92 10.42 7.65
CA TYR A 26 7.43 11.78 7.71
C TYR A 26 7.00 12.62 6.51
N CYS A 27 7.11 12.08 5.29
CA CYS A 27 6.69 12.75 4.06
C CYS A 27 5.19 13.10 4.08
N ILE A 28 4.35 12.18 4.56
CA ILE A 28 2.92 12.41 4.70
C ILE A 28 2.64 13.52 5.71
N HIS A 29 3.28 13.50 6.88
CA HIS A 29 3.14 14.58 7.86
C HIS A 29 3.55 15.93 7.29
N GLN A 30 4.67 15.97 6.56
CA GLN A 30 5.16 17.19 5.96
C GLN A 30 4.18 17.75 4.93
N LEU A 31 3.58 16.88 4.11
CA LEU A 31 2.54 17.23 3.17
C LEU A 31 1.31 17.81 3.87
N VAL A 32 0.76 17.11 4.86
CA VAL A 32 -0.45 17.54 5.59
C VAL A 32 -0.22 18.88 6.28
N LYS A 33 0.96 19.08 6.89
CA LYS A 33 1.33 20.37 7.50
C LYS A 33 1.41 21.49 6.48
N ALA A 34 1.96 21.21 5.29
CA ALA A 34 2.05 22.19 4.21
C ALA A 34 0.66 22.54 3.68
N GLU A 35 -0.22 21.55 3.48
CA GLU A 35 -1.62 21.77 3.09
C GLU A 35 -2.35 22.64 4.12
N TYR A 36 -2.24 22.31 5.40
CA TYR A 36 -2.91 23.03 6.47
C TYR A 36 -2.47 24.50 6.54
N GLU A 37 -1.17 24.76 6.42
CA GLU A 37 -0.62 26.11 6.43
C GLU A 37 -1.08 26.93 5.20
N LEU A 38 -1.13 26.31 4.02
CA LEU A 38 -1.62 26.94 2.79
C LEU A 38 -3.13 27.22 2.85
N CYS A 39 -3.93 26.28 3.35
CA CYS A 39 -5.37 26.47 3.59
C CYS A 39 -5.62 27.63 4.53
N ARG A 40 -4.84 27.74 5.62
CA ARG A 40 -4.91 28.86 6.57
C ARG A 40 -4.61 30.21 5.92
N ARG A 41 -3.55 30.29 5.10
CA ARG A 41 -3.15 31.54 4.41
C ARG A 41 -4.13 31.97 3.34
N LYS A 42 -4.62 31.02 2.53
CA LYS A 42 -5.57 31.28 1.44
C LYS A 42 -7.03 31.34 1.88
N LYS A 43 -7.31 31.05 3.16
CA LYS A 43 -8.67 31.02 3.73
C LYS A 43 -9.61 30.08 2.96
N VAL A 44 -9.09 28.93 2.54
CA VAL A 44 -9.87 27.85 1.91
C VAL A 44 -10.02 26.67 2.88
N PRO A 45 -11.14 25.92 2.83
CA PRO A 45 -11.42 24.86 3.78
C PRO A 45 -10.50 23.64 3.62
N SER A 46 -10.13 23.30 2.39
CA SER A 46 -9.23 22.19 2.06
C SER A 46 -8.67 22.34 0.64
N MET A 47 -7.55 21.65 0.37
CA MET A 47 -6.96 21.55 -0.96
C MET A 47 -6.68 20.09 -1.36
N ASN A 48 -6.77 19.81 -2.66
CA ASN A 48 -6.33 18.54 -3.22
C ASN A 48 -4.81 18.55 -3.48
N TYR A 49 -4.21 17.37 -3.61
CA TYR A 49 -2.76 17.21 -3.74
C TYR A 49 -2.12 18.07 -4.86
N PRO A 50 -2.66 18.13 -6.11
CA PRO A 50 -2.10 19.00 -7.15
C PRO A 50 -2.21 20.49 -6.81
N THR A 51 -3.32 20.88 -6.19
CA THR A 51 -3.59 22.26 -5.76
C THR A 51 -2.64 22.67 -4.64
N VAL A 52 -2.34 21.78 -3.70
CA VAL A 52 -1.32 22.01 -2.66
C VAL A 52 0.03 22.29 -3.32
N ALA A 53 0.45 21.47 -4.29
CA ALA A 53 1.72 21.66 -4.98
C ALA A 53 1.81 22.99 -5.73
N GLU A 54 0.75 23.35 -6.48
CA GLU A 54 0.69 24.63 -7.19
C GLU A 54 0.78 25.83 -6.23
N ASN A 55 -0.01 25.81 -5.16
CA ASN A 55 -0.03 26.90 -4.18
C ASN A 55 1.28 26.98 -3.38
N ALA A 56 1.91 25.84 -3.07
CA ALA A 56 3.23 25.81 -2.44
C ALA A 56 4.30 26.50 -3.30
N LEU A 57 4.30 26.27 -4.62
CA LEU A 57 5.25 26.91 -5.53
C LEU A 57 4.95 28.39 -5.74
N LEU A 58 3.67 28.80 -5.74
CA LEU A 58 3.28 30.21 -5.82
C LEU A 58 3.77 31.03 -4.62
N GLU A 59 3.68 30.48 -3.41
CA GLU A 59 4.18 31.13 -2.20
C GLU A 59 5.69 30.98 -2.01
N GLY A 60 6.31 30.03 -2.70
CA GLY A 60 7.74 29.74 -2.64
C GLY A 60 8.66 30.83 -3.22
N PRO A 61 9.97 30.56 -3.30
CA PRO A 61 10.96 31.49 -3.83
C PRO A 61 10.65 31.94 -5.26
N PRO A 62 11.04 33.16 -5.69
CA PRO A 62 10.69 33.73 -7.00
C PRO A 62 11.06 32.84 -8.20
N PHE A 63 12.12 32.04 -8.08
CA PHE A 63 12.54 31.08 -9.10
C PHE A 63 11.49 29.98 -9.33
N PHE A 64 10.93 29.41 -8.26
CA PHE A 64 9.97 28.31 -8.33
C PHE A 64 8.56 28.76 -8.74
N ARG A 65 8.21 30.03 -8.52
CA ARG A 65 6.90 30.60 -8.90
C ARG A 65 6.60 30.47 -10.39
N LYS A 66 7.62 30.51 -11.24
CA LYS A 66 7.47 30.35 -12.70
C LYS A 66 6.95 28.96 -13.09
N PHE A 67 7.24 27.94 -12.27
CA PHE A 67 6.83 26.56 -12.51
C PHE A 67 5.48 26.20 -11.87
N ALA A 68 4.93 27.10 -11.03
CA ALA A 68 3.68 26.86 -10.32
C ALA A 68 2.48 26.44 -11.21
N PRO A 69 2.19 27.07 -12.37
CA PRO A 69 1.05 26.63 -13.19
C PRO A 69 1.25 25.25 -13.82
N TYR A 70 2.49 24.75 -13.89
CA TYR A 70 2.81 23.45 -14.50
C TYR A 70 2.87 22.31 -13.48
N ILE A 71 3.25 22.59 -12.22
CA ILE A 71 3.48 21.55 -11.22
C ILE A 71 2.21 20.76 -10.89
N GLY A 72 1.05 21.42 -10.88
CA GLY A 72 -0.23 20.76 -10.65
C GLY A 72 -0.50 19.67 -11.70
N HIS A 73 -0.22 19.95 -12.97
CA HIS A 73 -0.35 18.97 -14.05
C HIS A 73 0.65 17.82 -13.91
N VAL A 74 1.92 18.13 -13.65
CA VAL A 74 2.98 17.12 -13.46
C VAL A 74 2.62 16.17 -12.32
N VAL A 75 2.23 16.72 -11.17
CA VAL A 75 1.80 15.96 -10.00
C VAL A 75 0.59 15.09 -10.32
N ASN A 76 -0.42 15.64 -10.98
CA ASN A 76 -1.60 14.87 -11.38
C ASN A 76 -1.24 13.72 -12.33
N THR A 77 -0.31 13.93 -13.28
CA THR A 77 0.19 12.87 -14.16
C THR A 77 0.87 11.76 -13.37
N PHE A 78 1.75 12.07 -12.43
CA PHE A 78 2.38 11.06 -11.57
C PHE A 78 1.37 10.31 -10.71
N LEU A 79 0.37 11.01 -10.14
CA LEU A 79 -0.71 10.39 -9.39
C LEU A 79 -1.55 9.44 -10.24
N LEU A 80 -1.84 9.81 -11.49
CA LEU A 80 -2.57 8.95 -12.43
C LEU A 80 -1.77 7.69 -12.79
N ILE A 81 -0.47 7.82 -13.06
CA ILE A 81 0.42 6.68 -13.34
C ILE A 81 0.47 5.76 -12.11
N TYR A 82 0.66 6.33 -10.92
CA TYR A 82 0.65 5.59 -9.65
C TYR A 82 -0.65 4.82 -9.45
N GLN A 83 -1.79 5.49 -9.61
CA GLN A 83 -3.11 4.88 -9.40
C GLN A 83 -3.40 3.78 -10.43
N LEU A 84 -3.02 3.98 -11.69
CA LEU A 84 -3.11 2.95 -12.73
C LEU A 84 -2.33 1.70 -12.32
N GLY A 85 -1.08 1.88 -11.90
CA GLY A 85 -0.23 0.77 -11.41
C GLY A 85 -0.85 0.04 -10.23
N CYS A 86 -1.38 0.78 -9.24
CA CYS A 86 -2.08 0.20 -8.10
C CYS A 86 -3.28 -0.64 -8.54
N CYS A 87 -4.12 -0.10 -9.43
CA CYS A 87 -5.28 -0.81 -9.95
C CYS A 87 -4.89 -2.11 -10.67
N CYS A 88 -3.83 -2.07 -11.49
CA CYS A 88 -3.33 -3.27 -12.17
C CYS A 88 -2.90 -4.36 -11.17
N VAL A 89 -2.12 -4.00 -10.16
CA VAL A 89 -1.65 -4.96 -9.14
C VAL A 89 -2.82 -5.55 -8.36
N TYR A 90 -3.79 -4.73 -7.94
CA TYR A 90 -4.97 -5.22 -7.22
C TYR A 90 -5.83 -6.17 -8.07
N VAL A 91 -6.08 -5.84 -9.34
CA VAL A 91 -6.85 -6.71 -10.24
C VAL A 91 -6.16 -8.06 -10.44
N VAL A 92 -4.84 -8.06 -10.69
CA VAL A 92 -4.07 -9.29 -10.85
C VAL A 92 -4.06 -10.11 -9.56
N PHE A 93 -3.90 -9.46 -8.40
CA PHE A 93 -3.93 -10.13 -7.10
C PHE A 93 -5.29 -10.81 -6.84
N VAL A 94 -6.40 -10.10 -7.00
CA VAL A 94 -7.74 -10.67 -6.80
C VAL A 94 -8.01 -11.79 -7.81
N ALA A 95 -7.69 -11.58 -9.09
CA ALA A 95 -7.87 -12.58 -10.13
C ALA A 95 -7.07 -13.86 -9.87
N SER A 96 -5.83 -13.73 -9.41
CA SER A 96 -4.97 -14.88 -9.11
C SER A 96 -5.52 -15.69 -7.92
N ASN A 97 -6.00 -15.03 -6.87
CA ASN A 97 -6.59 -15.72 -5.72
C ASN A 97 -7.93 -16.38 -6.09
N ILE A 98 -8.78 -15.73 -6.91
CA ILE A 98 -10.02 -16.36 -7.39
C ILE A 98 -9.69 -17.57 -8.28
N LYS A 99 -8.68 -17.47 -9.14
CA LYS A 99 -8.22 -18.59 -9.95
C LYS A 99 -7.76 -19.76 -9.07
N SER A 100 -6.96 -19.52 -8.03
CA SER A 100 -6.52 -20.58 -7.11
C SER A 100 -7.70 -21.31 -6.45
N ILE A 101 -8.79 -20.60 -6.14
CA ILE A 101 -10.02 -21.21 -5.63
C ILE A 101 -10.75 -21.97 -6.75
N ALA A 102 -10.85 -21.39 -7.94
CA ALA A 102 -11.52 -22.00 -9.08
C ALA A 102 -10.84 -23.31 -9.49
N ASP A 103 -9.51 -23.34 -9.60
CA ASP A 103 -8.71 -24.53 -9.92
C ASP A 103 -8.81 -25.62 -8.84
N PHE A 104 -9.20 -25.27 -7.62
CA PHE A 104 -9.45 -26.25 -6.56
C PHE A 104 -10.81 -26.94 -6.71
N TYR A 105 -11.84 -26.23 -7.17
CA TYR A 105 -13.21 -26.75 -7.27
C TYR A 105 -13.60 -27.21 -8.68
N LEU A 106 -12.92 -26.73 -9.72
CA LEU A 106 -13.19 -27.06 -11.12
C LEU A 106 -12.09 -27.98 -11.65
N ASP A 107 -12.49 -29.04 -12.36
CA ASP A 107 -11.56 -29.99 -12.98
C ASP A 107 -10.79 -29.37 -14.16
N GLU A 108 -11.30 -28.29 -14.76
CA GLU A 108 -10.68 -27.61 -15.90
C GLU A 108 -9.98 -26.32 -15.45
N PRO A 109 -8.72 -26.09 -15.86
CA PRO A 109 -7.94 -24.93 -15.44
C PRO A 109 -8.56 -23.64 -15.99
N VAL A 110 -8.85 -22.69 -15.11
CA VAL A 110 -9.44 -21.40 -15.50
C VAL A 110 -8.34 -20.40 -15.84
N ASP A 111 -8.41 -19.78 -17.01
CA ASP A 111 -7.46 -18.70 -17.36
C ASP A 111 -7.67 -17.49 -16.44
N VAL A 112 -6.58 -17.00 -15.83
CA VAL A 112 -6.58 -15.81 -14.97
C VAL A 112 -7.17 -14.59 -15.69
N ARG A 113 -6.99 -14.51 -17.02
CA ARG A 113 -7.55 -13.42 -17.84
C ARG A 113 -9.07 -13.41 -17.81
N LEU A 114 -9.70 -14.59 -17.78
CA LEU A 114 -11.15 -14.70 -17.65
C LEU A 114 -11.60 -14.20 -16.27
N CYS A 115 -10.89 -14.57 -15.20
CA CYS A 115 -11.14 -14.03 -13.86
C CYS A 115 -11.03 -12.49 -13.83
N MET A 116 -10.04 -11.90 -14.51
CA MET A 116 -9.89 -10.44 -14.62
C MET A 116 -11.10 -9.79 -15.31
N VAL A 117 -11.59 -10.36 -16.40
CA VAL A 117 -12.79 -9.87 -17.12
C VAL A 117 -14.03 -9.97 -16.23
N ILE A 118 -14.19 -11.05 -15.47
CA ILE A 118 -15.31 -11.22 -14.54
C ILE A 118 -15.25 -10.17 -13.42
N ILE A 119 -14.08 -9.89 -12.86
CA ILE A 119 -13.86 -8.89 -11.80
C ILE A 119 -14.08 -7.46 -12.32
N LEU A 120 -13.91 -7.19 -13.61
CA LEU A 120 -14.12 -5.86 -14.18
C LEU A 120 -15.55 -5.34 -13.92
N LEU A 121 -16.55 -6.21 -14.03
CA LEU A 121 -17.97 -5.85 -13.85
C LEU A 121 -18.29 -5.34 -12.43
N PRO A 122 -17.96 -6.05 -11.32
CA PRO A 122 -18.14 -5.52 -9.97
C PRO A 122 -17.27 -4.29 -9.70
N LEU A 123 -16.06 -4.19 -10.28
CA LEU A 123 -15.24 -2.99 -10.15
C LEU A 123 -15.92 -1.76 -10.76
N ILE A 124 -16.56 -1.88 -11.91
CA ILE A 124 -17.32 -0.77 -12.52
C ILE A 124 -18.43 -0.28 -11.57
N PHE A 125 -19.17 -1.20 -10.94
CA PHE A 125 -20.20 -0.83 -9.97
C PHE A 125 -19.63 -0.11 -8.74
N ILE A 126 -18.49 -0.58 -8.21
CA ILE A 126 -17.82 0.08 -7.08
C ILE A 126 -17.34 1.48 -7.45
N ASN A 127 -16.82 1.68 -8.67
CA ASN A 127 -16.37 2.99 -9.14
C ASN A 127 -17.51 4.03 -9.26
N TRP A 128 -18.77 3.59 -9.31
CA TRP A 128 -19.92 4.51 -9.28
C TRP A 128 -20.21 5.08 -7.88
N VAL A 129 -19.59 4.54 -6.82
CA VAL A 129 -19.73 5.06 -5.46
C VAL A 129 -18.91 6.34 -5.32
N ARG A 130 -19.59 7.49 -5.43
CA ARG A 130 -18.95 8.82 -5.36
C ARG A 130 -18.60 9.28 -3.94
N ASN A 131 -19.15 8.67 -2.91
CA ASN A 131 -18.98 9.11 -1.53
C ASN A 131 -18.30 8.02 -0.70
N LEU A 132 -17.05 8.31 -0.29
CA LEU A 132 -16.18 7.42 0.50
C LEU A 132 -16.81 7.02 1.85
N LYS A 133 -17.75 7.81 2.40
CA LYS A 133 -18.44 7.46 3.65
C LYS A 133 -19.30 6.20 3.51
N TYR A 134 -19.86 5.92 2.33
CA TYR A 134 -20.62 4.69 2.10
C TYR A 134 -19.72 3.45 2.08
N LEU A 135 -18.44 3.60 1.74
CA LEU A 135 -17.46 2.52 1.74
C LEU A 135 -16.94 2.21 3.15
N ALA A 136 -17.04 3.13 4.12
CA ALA A 136 -16.53 2.94 5.48
C ALA A 136 -17.04 1.66 6.20
N PRO A 137 -18.35 1.33 6.23
CA PRO A 137 -18.82 0.10 6.87
C PRO A 137 -18.30 -1.15 6.15
N PHE A 138 -18.30 -1.18 4.82
CA PHE A 138 -17.76 -2.29 4.03
C PHE A 138 -16.25 -2.46 4.27
N SER A 139 -15.50 -1.35 4.30
CA SER A 139 -14.08 -1.33 4.62
C SER A 139 -13.79 -1.84 6.03
N THR A 140 -14.66 -1.54 7.00
CA THR A 140 -14.51 -2.05 8.38
C THR A 140 -14.66 -3.57 8.44
N ILE A 141 -15.65 -4.13 7.74
CA ILE A 141 -15.84 -5.58 7.60
C ILE A 141 -14.63 -6.20 6.88
N ALA A 142 -14.20 -5.61 5.76
CA ALA A 142 -13.06 -6.07 4.99
C ALA A 142 -11.75 -6.07 5.80
N ASN A 143 -11.53 -5.04 6.62
CA ASN A 143 -10.40 -4.99 7.55
C ASN A 143 -10.47 -6.11 8.60
N GLY A 144 -11.67 -6.41 9.13
CA GLY A 144 -11.86 -7.54 10.03
C GLY A 144 -11.50 -8.87 9.38
N ILE A 145 -11.98 -9.12 8.16
CA ILE A 145 -11.63 -10.31 7.37
C ILE A 145 -10.12 -10.35 7.12
N THR A 146 -9.51 -9.21 6.77
CA THR A 146 -8.06 -9.10 6.53
C THR A 146 -7.26 -9.47 7.78
N MET A 147 -7.69 -9.04 8.97
CA MET A 147 -7.06 -9.43 10.24
C MET A 147 -7.17 -10.94 10.50
N VAL A 148 -8.32 -11.56 10.19
CA VAL A 148 -8.48 -13.02 10.28
C VAL A 148 -7.55 -13.72 9.28
N SER A 149 -7.49 -13.25 8.04
CA SER A 149 -6.58 -13.78 7.02
C SER A 149 -5.12 -13.70 7.45
N PHE A 150 -4.68 -12.58 8.05
CA PHE A 150 -3.34 -12.49 8.64
C PHE A 150 -3.13 -13.48 9.77
N GLY A 151 -4.14 -13.70 10.64
CA GLY A 151 -4.08 -14.73 11.67
C GLY A 151 -3.87 -16.13 11.11
N ILE A 152 -4.59 -16.50 10.05
CA ILE A 152 -4.45 -17.79 9.37
C ILE A 152 -3.06 -17.91 8.73
N ILE A 153 -2.60 -16.87 8.03
CA ILE A 153 -1.27 -16.90 7.41
C ILE A 153 -0.18 -17.04 8.48
N CYS A 154 -0.28 -16.30 9.59
CA CYS A 154 0.62 -16.46 10.72
C CYS A 154 0.58 -17.90 11.26
N TYR A 155 -0.61 -18.50 11.43
CA TYR A 155 -0.73 -19.88 11.89
C TYR A 155 0.09 -20.84 10.99
N TYR A 156 -0.05 -20.75 9.67
CA TYR A 156 0.74 -21.58 8.74
C TYR A 156 2.24 -21.26 8.78
N ILE A 157 2.61 -19.98 8.89
CA ILE A 157 4.01 -19.56 9.00
C ILE A 157 4.69 -20.13 10.25
N PHE A 158 3.99 -20.12 11.39
CA PHE A 158 4.55 -20.52 12.70
C PHE A 158 4.35 -22.02 13.00
N ARG A 159 3.66 -22.78 12.13
CA ARG A 159 3.40 -24.22 12.33
C ARG A 159 4.68 -25.05 12.26
N GLU A 160 5.62 -24.66 11.39
CA GLU A 160 6.89 -25.35 11.20
C GLU A 160 8.04 -24.57 11.85
N PRO A 161 9.08 -25.25 12.37
CA PRO A 161 10.23 -24.59 12.97
C PRO A 161 10.98 -23.77 11.92
N PHE A 162 11.33 -22.53 12.29
CA PHE A 162 12.13 -21.67 11.43
C PHE A 162 13.54 -22.23 11.27
N THR A 163 13.89 -22.68 10.06
CA THR A 163 15.30 -22.85 9.70
C THR A 163 15.85 -21.54 9.13
N THR A 164 17.11 -21.21 9.40
CA THR A 164 17.83 -20.11 8.73
C THR A 164 18.79 -20.64 7.67
N GLU A 165 18.91 -21.97 7.57
CA GLU A 165 19.69 -22.63 6.54
C GLU A 165 19.11 -22.27 5.17
N ASP A 166 20.00 -21.94 4.24
CA ASP A 166 19.71 -21.48 2.87
C ASP A 166 18.98 -20.13 2.71
N LYS A 167 18.82 -19.35 3.79
CA LYS A 167 18.21 -18.00 3.73
C LYS A 167 19.24 -16.89 3.76
N VAL A 168 19.09 -15.92 2.87
CA VAL A 168 20.04 -14.83 2.69
C VAL A 168 19.74 -13.70 3.67
N ALA A 169 20.71 -13.40 4.55
CA ALA A 169 20.61 -12.30 5.51
C ALA A 169 20.63 -10.93 4.81
N VAL A 170 21.55 -10.77 3.86
CA VAL A 170 21.75 -9.56 3.06
C VAL A 170 21.91 -9.98 1.60
N ALA A 171 20.93 -9.65 0.77
CA ALA A 171 20.96 -9.98 -0.65
C ALA A 171 21.80 -8.95 -1.43
N PRO A 172 22.26 -9.29 -2.65
CA PRO A 172 22.96 -8.36 -3.52
C PRO A 172 22.12 -7.11 -3.83
N PHE A 173 22.80 -5.98 -4.04
CA PHE A 173 22.14 -4.69 -4.30
C PHE A 173 21.27 -4.69 -5.57
N SER A 174 21.45 -5.65 -6.49
CA SER A 174 20.63 -5.81 -7.69
C SER A 174 19.13 -6.01 -7.40
N GLY A 175 18.78 -6.66 -6.28
CA GLY A 175 17.39 -6.87 -5.87
C GLY A 175 16.80 -5.69 -5.07
N PHE A 176 17.64 -4.75 -4.63
CA PHE A 176 17.23 -3.65 -3.77
C PHE A 176 16.18 -2.71 -4.40
N PRO A 177 16.25 -2.32 -5.69
CA PRO A 177 15.21 -1.50 -6.31
C PRO A 177 13.82 -2.16 -6.28
N LEU A 178 13.75 -3.47 -6.50
CA LEU A 178 12.49 -4.22 -6.46
C LEU A 178 11.94 -4.32 -5.04
N PHE A 179 12.81 -4.54 -4.05
CA PHE A 179 12.45 -4.45 -2.64
C PHE A 179 11.91 -3.07 -2.28
N PHE A 180 12.65 -2.01 -2.57
CA PHE A 180 12.27 -0.63 -2.28
C PHE A 180 10.93 -0.27 -2.91
N GLY A 181 10.76 -0.56 -4.20
CA GLY A 181 9.50 -0.31 -4.91
C GLY A 181 8.31 -1.07 -4.33
N THR A 182 8.51 -2.34 -3.94
CA THR A 182 7.45 -3.17 -3.35
C THR A 182 7.06 -2.67 -1.95
N VAL A 183 8.03 -2.29 -1.13
CA VAL A 183 7.78 -1.76 0.22
C VAL A 183 7.12 -0.38 0.14
N LEU A 184 7.59 0.49 -0.75
CA LEU A 184 6.99 1.81 -0.96
C LEU A 184 5.56 1.66 -1.46
N PHE A 185 5.31 0.81 -2.46
CA PHE A 185 3.94 0.49 -2.92
C PHE A 185 3.03 0.02 -1.79
N ALA A 186 3.54 -0.82 -0.87
CA ALA A 186 2.74 -1.33 0.24
C ALA A 186 2.40 -0.26 1.28
N LEU A 187 3.30 0.70 1.51
CA LEU A 187 3.20 1.71 2.59
C LEU A 187 2.64 3.05 2.12
N GLU A 188 2.62 3.33 0.82
CA GLU A 188 2.23 4.62 0.27
C GLU A 188 0.71 4.65 -0.05
N ALA A 189 0.02 5.71 0.37
CA ALA A 189 -1.40 5.93 0.04
C ALA A 189 -1.67 7.39 -0.38
N ILE A 190 -0.69 8.02 -1.03
CA ILE A 190 -0.65 9.47 -1.22
C ILE A 190 -1.87 10.06 -1.93
N GLY A 191 -2.45 9.33 -2.89
CA GLY A 191 -3.61 9.77 -3.67
C GLY A 191 -4.91 9.91 -2.86
N ILE A 192 -5.02 9.26 -1.71
CA ILE A 192 -6.23 9.26 -0.88
C ILE A 192 -6.07 9.97 0.46
N ILE A 193 -4.83 10.33 0.86
CA ILE A 193 -4.56 10.91 2.19
C ILE A 193 -5.31 12.22 2.42
N LEU A 194 -5.18 13.19 1.52
CA LEU A 194 -5.84 14.50 1.68
C LEU A 194 -7.37 14.39 1.59
N PRO A 195 -7.97 13.68 0.60
CA PRO A 195 -9.40 13.43 0.60
C PRO A 195 -9.89 12.72 1.86
N LEU A 196 -9.15 11.74 2.38
CA LEU A 196 -9.51 11.01 3.59
C LEU A 196 -9.50 11.92 4.81
N GLU A 197 -8.46 12.72 4.98
CA GLU A 197 -8.38 13.73 6.05
C GLU A 197 -9.54 14.72 5.98
N ASN A 198 -9.88 15.20 4.79
CA ASN A 198 -10.98 16.14 4.55
C ASN A 198 -12.36 15.56 4.91
N GLU A 199 -12.54 14.24 4.77
CA GLU A 199 -13.80 13.56 5.09
C GLU A 199 -13.91 13.12 6.57
N MET A 200 -12.85 13.32 7.38
CA MET A 200 -12.88 13.01 8.80
C MET A 200 -13.76 13.99 9.59
N LYS A 201 -14.46 13.48 10.61
CA LYS A 201 -15.18 14.32 11.58
C LYS A 201 -14.25 15.32 12.30
N THR A 202 -12.99 14.93 12.52
CA THR A 202 -11.97 15.77 13.18
C THR A 202 -10.65 15.70 12.42
N PRO A 203 -10.46 16.47 11.34
CA PRO A 203 -9.25 16.43 10.50
C PRO A 203 -7.97 16.72 11.28
N LYS A 204 -8.03 17.65 12.26
CA LYS A 204 -6.90 17.98 13.16
C LYS A 204 -6.31 16.80 13.93
N LYS A 205 -7.06 15.69 14.10
CA LYS A 205 -6.57 14.46 14.75
C LYS A 205 -5.86 13.51 13.79
N PHE A 206 -5.84 13.78 12.48
CA PHE A 206 -5.19 12.93 11.48
C PHE A 206 -3.67 12.88 11.71
N GLY A 207 -3.01 14.05 11.73
CA GLY A 207 -1.56 14.21 11.87
C GLY A 207 -1.03 14.46 13.30
N GLY A 208 -1.80 14.19 14.35
CA GLY A 208 -1.30 14.33 15.74
C GLY A 208 -0.19 13.31 16.07
N SER A 209 0.54 13.49 17.19
CA SER A 209 1.60 12.55 17.63
C SER A 209 1.07 11.12 17.87
N CYS A 210 -0.15 10.99 18.41
CA CYS A 210 -0.93 9.74 18.41
C CYS A 210 -2.16 9.87 17.48
N GLY A 211 -1.97 10.55 16.35
CA GLY A 211 -3.00 10.72 15.33
C GLY A 211 -3.27 9.44 14.57
N VAL A 212 -4.38 9.43 13.83
CA VAL A 212 -4.83 8.27 13.05
C VAL A 212 -3.74 7.75 12.12
N LEU A 213 -2.99 8.66 11.48
CA LEU A 213 -1.89 8.32 10.59
C LEU A 213 -0.78 7.54 11.31
N ASN A 214 -0.30 8.02 12.46
CA ASN A 214 0.81 7.39 13.18
C ASN A 214 0.43 6.00 13.70
N VAL A 215 -0.77 5.86 14.27
CA VAL A 215 -1.25 4.57 14.77
C VAL A 215 -1.38 3.57 13.61
N ALA A 216 -1.94 3.98 12.49
CA ALA A 216 -2.06 3.14 11.31
C ALA A 216 -0.69 2.75 10.74
N MET A 217 0.24 3.71 10.58
CA MET A 217 1.56 3.44 10.02
C MET A 217 2.40 2.52 10.90
N VAL A 218 2.39 2.70 12.23
CA VAL A 218 3.09 1.80 13.15
C VAL A 218 2.56 0.37 13.03
N LEU A 219 1.23 0.21 13.01
CA LEU A 219 0.59 -1.09 12.87
C LEU A 219 0.94 -1.74 11.52
N ILE A 220 0.85 -1.00 10.42
CA ILE A 220 1.14 -1.51 9.08
C ILE A 220 2.62 -1.88 8.95
N VAL A 221 3.55 -1.03 9.40
CA VAL A 221 4.99 -1.31 9.36
C VAL A 221 5.32 -2.54 10.19
N PHE A 222 4.73 -2.68 11.37
CA PHE A 222 4.90 -3.87 12.21
C PHE A 222 4.40 -5.14 11.50
N LEU A 223 3.15 -5.12 11.01
CA LEU A 223 2.56 -6.26 10.30
C LEU A 223 3.36 -6.63 9.05
N TYR A 224 3.74 -5.66 8.23
CA TYR A 224 4.48 -5.90 6.99
C TYR A 224 5.91 -6.35 7.23
N SER A 225 6.57 -5.83 8.27
CA SER A 225 7.91 -6.29 8.66
C SER A 225 7.84 -7.73 9.17
N GLY A 226 6.85 -8.06 10.02
CA GLY A 226 6.65 -9.42 10.52
C GLY A 226 6.30 -10.40 9.39
N MET A 227 5.31 -10.08 8.58
CA MET A 227 4.89 -10.89 7.43
C MET A 227 6.02 -11.05 6.41
N GLY A 228 6.79 -10.00 6.15
CA GLY A 228 7.95 -10.05 5.26
C GLY A 228 9.05 -10.96 5.81
N LEU A 229 9.42 -10.77 7.08
CA LEU A 229 10.45 -11.55 7.76
C LEU A 229 10.07 -13.02 7.88
N PHE A 230 8.98 -13.32 8.58
CA PHE A 230 8.60 -14.70 8.87
C PHE A 230 8.09 -15.42 7.63
N GLY A 231 7.43 -14.73 6.71
CA GLY A 231 7.03 -15.32 5.43
C GLY A 231 8.24 -15.73 4.58
N TYR A 232 9.30 -14.91 4.52
CA TYR A 232 10.53 -15.30 3.82
C TYR A 232 11.32 -16.36 4.59
N LEU A 233 11.35 -16.31 5.93
CA LEU A 233 11.99 -17.35 6.72
C LEU A 233 11.30 -18.70 6.63
N ASN A 234 10.00 -18.77 6.35
CA ASN A 234 9.32 -20.04 6.13
C ASN A 234 9.54 -20.52 4.67
N TYR A 235 9.11 -19.75 3.67
CA TYR A 235 9.07 -20.21 2.27
C TYR A 235 10.38 -19.99 1.48
N GLY A 236 11.32 -19.19 1.98
CA GLY A 236 12.64 -18.99 1.37
C GLY A 236 12.61 -18.54 -0.09
N GLY A 237 13.24 -19.32 -0.98
CA GLY A 237 13.30 -19.07 -2.42
C GLY A 237 11.99 -19.34 -3.17
N GLU A 238 11.09 -20.15 -2.60
CA GLU A 238 9.80 -20.55 -3.19
C GLU A 238 8.68 -19.52 -2.94
N VAL A 239 9.02 -18.38 -2.32
CA VAL A 239 8.07 -17.29 -2.11
C VAL A 239 7.52 -16.80 -3.45
N GLU A 240 6.19 -16.85 -3.58
CA GLU A 240 5.47 -16.34 -4.74
C GLU A 240 5.17 -14.83 -4.61
N GLY A 241 4.58 -14.25 -5.67
CA GLY A 241 4.21 -12.83 -5.72
C GLY A 241 3.27 -12.40 -4.58
N SER A 242 2.43 -13.32 -4.10
CA SER A 242 1.60 -13.14 -2.91
C SER A 242 1.64 -14.35 -2.00
N ILE A 243 1.73 -14.12 -0.69
CA ILE A 243 1.84 -15.18 0.31
C ILE A 243 0.63 -16.11 0.37
N THR A 244 -0.54 -15.65 -0.07
CA THR A 244 -1.75 -16.48 -0.12
C THR A 244 -1.63 -17.64 -1.10
N LEU A 245 -0.81 -17.49 -2.14
CA LEU A 245 -0.56 -18.55 -3.11
C LEU A 245 0.43 -19.61 -2.58
N ASN A 246 1.22 -19.26 -1.56
CA ASN A 246 2.12 -20.19 -0.90
C ASN A 246 1.40 -21.08 0.14
N LEU A 247 0.12 -20.85 0.44
CA LEU A 247 -0.64 -21.66 1.38
C LEU A 247 -0.96 -23.05 0.78
N PRO A 248 -0.92 -24.12 1.58
CA PRO A 248 -1.20 -25.46 1.11
C PRO A 248 -2.63 -25.55 0.57
N SER A 249 -2.79 -26.13 -0.62
CA SER A 249 -4.10 -26.22 -1.30
C SER A 249 -4.95 -27.42 -0.84
N LYS A 250 -4.48 -28.25 0.10
CA LYS A 250 -5.09 -29.57 0.42
C LYS A 250 -5.32 -29.87 1.91
N ASP A 251 -5.24 -28.87 2.79
CA ASP A 251 -5.56 -29.01 4.23
C ASP A 251 -6.95 -28.46 4.56
#